data_AF-A0A7V4JEJ2-F1
#
_entry.id   AF-A0A7V4JEJ2-F1
#
_cell.length_a   1.000
_cell.length_b   1.000
_cell.length_c   1.000
_cell.angle_alpha   90.00
_cell.angle_beta   90.00
_cell.angle_gamma   90.00
#
_symmetry.space_group_name_H-M   'P 1'
#
loop_
_entity.id
_entity.type
_entity.pdbx_description
1 polymer ?
#
loop_
_entity_poly.entity_id
_entity_poly.type
_entity_poly.pdbx_seq_one_letter_code
_entity_poly.pdbx_strand_id
1 'polypeptide(L)'
;MAQGDGSAVQVSSCQVQPKQAGDGQGSSEQQILRLAPRLSRRNYICLALRGPNVAMRHNDGSLGYAWDEGTRAEAFAEEYVFQAIDQITQTYNIHSQRIFLAGFCEGGAQAYRLGLAYPTKFAGIIAMNGQMPANAPLLRWPEARRLRVLMGHGIANSVIPLTSARSTHRLLYT
;
A
#
# COMPACT_ATOMS: atom_id res chain seq x y z
N MET A 1 -23.59 24.64 -8.47
CA MET A 1 -22.89 23.79 -9.46
C MET A 1 -22.50 22.48 -8.78
N ALA A 2 -22.60 21.38 -9.52
CA ALA A 2 -23.01 20.06 -9.04
C ALA A 2 -22.02 19.29 -8.14
N GLN A 3 -22.60 18.65 -7.12
CA GLN A 3 -22.38 17.28 -6.59
C GLN A 3 -20.94 16.74 -6.54
N GLY A 4 -20.39 16.66 -5.33
CA GLY A 4 -19.08 16.09 -5.02
C GLY A 4 -19.11 14.88 -4.08
N ASP A 5 -20.20 14.12 -4.00
CA ASP A 5 -20.25 12.88 -3.18
C ASP A 5 -19.70 11.69 -3.98
N GLY A 6 -18.43 11.79 -4.38
CA GLY A 6 -17.68 10.64 -4.90
C GLY A 6 -16.97 9.90 -3.76
N SER A 7 -16.85 8.59 -3.84
CA SER A 7 -16.07 7.78 -2.90
C SER A 7 -14.58 7.86 -3.25
N ALA A 8 -13.69 8.04 -2.26
CA ALA A 8 -12.26 7.79 -2.44
C ALA A 8 -11.98 6.28 -2.47
N VAL A 9 -10.96 5.80 -3.17
CA VAL A 9 -10.53 4.39 -3.05
C VAL A 9 -9.24 4.33 -2.28
N GLN A 10 -9.22 3.54 -1.21
CA GLN A 10 -7.98 3.16 -0.53
C GLN A 10 -7.66 1.72 -0.88
N VAL A 11 -6.59 1.51 -1.65
CA VAL A 11 -6.05 0.17 -1.91
C VAL A 11 -5.07 -0.14 -0.80
N SER A 12 -5.27 -1.22 -0.05
CA SER A 12 -4.38 -1.56 1.06
C SER A 12 -3.84 -2.98 0.98
N SER A 13 -2.53 -3.10 1.14
CA SER A 13 -1.80 -4.35 1.31
C SER A 13 -1.12 -4.36 2.68
N CYS A 14 -1.21 -5.48 3.40
CA CYS A 14 -0.70 -5.61 4.77
C CYS A 14 0.19 -6.86 4.88
N GLN A 15 1.25 -6.77 5.70
CA GLN A 15 2.05 -7.88 6.22
C GLN A 15 2.50 -7.58 7.66
N VAL A 16 2.27 -8.49 8.61
CA VAL A 16 2.78 -8.37 10.00
C VAL A 16 4.01 -9.26 10.18
N GLN A 17 4.99 -8.73 10.89
CA GLN A 17 6.32 -9.32 11.10
C GLN A 17 6.28 -10.58 12.00
N PRO A 18 7.22 -11.53 11.83
CA PRO A 18 7.27 -12.80 12.57
C PRO A 18 7.75 -12.71 14.04
N LYS A 19 8.00 -11.53 14.63
CA LYS A 19 8.63 -11.42 15.98
C LYS A 19 7.77 -10.85 17.12
N GLN A 20 6.48 -10.58 16.90
CA GLN A 20 5.55 -10.31 18.01
C GLN A 20 4.78 -11.59 18.31
N ALA A 21 5.42 -12.50 19.05
CA ALA A 21 4.78 -13.69 19.60
C ALA A 21 3.80 -13.25 20.69
N GLY A 22 2.51 -13.37 20.41
CA GLY A 22 1.42 -13.14 21.36
C GLY A 22 0.10 -13.68 20.82
N ASP A 23 -0.27 -13.29 19.60
CA ASP A 23 -1.42 -13.84 18.88
C ASP A 23 -1.05 -13.98 17.40
N GLY A 24 -1.11 -15.20 16.87
CA GLY A 24 -0.69 -15.50 15.50
C GLY A 24 -1.55 -14.77 14.47
N GLN A 25 -1.02 -13.73 13.83
CA GLN A 25 -1.59 -13.16 12.61
C GLN A 25 -0.50 -12.78 11.63
N GLY A 26 -0.34 -13.63 10.65
CA GLY A 26 0.14 -13.30 9.33
C GLY A 26 -0.97 -12.54 8.66
N SER A 27 -0.58 -11.64 7.78
CA SER A 27 -1.53 -10.68 7.26
C SER A 27 -2.40 -11.31 6.18
N SER A 28 -3.69 -11.05 6.33
CA SER A 28 -4.67 -11.18 5.26
C SER A 28 -5.28 -9.81 5.00
N GLU A 29 -5.91 -9.67 3.84
CA GLU A 29 -6.73 -8.52 3.47
C GLU A 29 -7.79 -8.18 4.53
N GLN A 30 -8.16 -9.13 5.39
CA GLN A 30 -9.11 -8.92 6.48
C GLN A 30 -8.63 -7.93 7.54
N GLN A 31 -7.31 -7.80 7.74
CA GLN A 31 -6.77 -6.90 8.78
C GLN A 31 -7.14 -5.44 8.51
N ILE A 32 -6.95 -4.99 7.26
CA ILE A 32 -7.34 -3.62 6.91
C ILE A 32 -8.86 -3.48 6.85
N LEU A 33 -9.61 -4.49 6.42
CA LEU A 33 -11.08 -4.45 6.43
C LEU A 33 -11.66 -4.26 7.84
N ARG A 34 -10.97 -4.77 8.88
CA ARG A 34 -11.33 -4.51 10.29
C ARG A 34 -11.01 -3.09 10.74
N LEU A 35 -9.96 -2.48 10.19
CA LEU A 35 -9.53 -1.12 10.53
C LEU A 35 -10.29 -0.05 9.75
N ALA A 36 -10.68 -0.34 8.51
CA ALA A 36 -11.33 0.60 7.61
C ALA A 36 -12.52 1.32 8.29
N PRO A 37 -13.52 0.63 8.89
CA PRO A 37 -14.63 1.30 9.57
C PRO A 37 -14.23 2.27 10.70
N ARG A 38 -13.02 2.14 11.25
CA ARG A 38 -12.47 3.03 12.29
C ARG A 38 -11.82 4.29 11.70
N LEU A 39 -11.36 4.24 10.45
CA LEU A 39 -10.82 5.40 9.73
C LEU A 39 -11.95 6.35 9.34
N SER A 40 -12.98 5.80 8.70
CA SER A 40 -14.24 6.50 8.43
C SER A 40 -15.33 5.47 8.15
N ARG A 41 -16.59 5.86 8.38
CA ARG A 41 -17.77 5.04 8.04
C ARG A 41 -18.45 5.48 6.74
N ARG A 42 -18.01 6.59 6.15
CA ARG A 42 -18.59 7.19 4.94
C ARG A 42 -17.46 7.75 4.03
N ASN A 43 -17.77 7.92 2.75
CA ASN A 43 -16.98 8.67 1.76
C ASN A 43 -15.76 7.97 1.14
N TYR A 44 -15.59 6.65 1.33
CA TYR A 44 -14.57 5.89 0.62
C TYR A 44 -14.96 4.42 0.46
N ILE A 45 -14.35 3.79 -0.52
CA ILE A 45 -14.36 2.36 -0.80
C ILE A 45 -12.98 1.83 -0.41
N CYS A 46 -12.95 0.79 0.43
CA CYS A 46 -11.71 0.11 0.78
C CYS A 46 -11.53 -1.11 -0.12
N LEU A 47 -10.44 -1.14 -0.89
CA LEU A 47 -10.02 -2.31 -1.64
C LEU A 47 -8.84 -2.95 -0.91
N ALA A 48 -9.10 -4.05 -0.21
CA ALA A 48 -8.08 -4.78 0.50
C ALA A 48 -7.51 -5.87 -0.41
N LEU A 49 -6.24 -5.74 -0.80
CA LEU A 49 -5.59 -6.68 -1.71
C LEU A 49 -4.73 -7.67 -0.93
N ARG A 50 -4.90 -8.94 -1.29
CA ARG A 50 -4.14 -10.05 -0.76
C ARG A 50 -2.86 -10.22 -1.57
N GLY A 51 -1.73 -10.46 -0.90
CA GLY A 51 -0.50 -10.85 -1.59
C GLY A 51 -0.67 -12.18 -2.34
N PRO A 52 -0.07 -12.37 -3.51
CA PRO A 52 -0.27 -13.56 -4.32
C PRO A 52 0.30 -14.84 -3.69
N ASN A 53 1.29 -14.71 -2.80
CA ASN A 53 2.03 -15.83 -2.26
C ASN A 53 1.56 -16.18 -0.85
N VAL A 54 1.42 -17.47 -0.56
CA VAL A 54 1.22 -17.96 0.80
C VAL A 54 2.57 -17.95 1.51
N ALA A 55 2.70 -17.10 2.52
CA ALA A 55 3.94 -16.90 3.25
C ALA A 55 4.00 -17.72 4.53
N MET A 56 2.86 -17.95 5.17
CA MET A 56 2.78 -18.67 6.43
C MET A 56 1.43 -19.32 6.66
N ARG A 57 1.40 -20.31 7.55
CA ARG A 57 0.18 -20.91 8.09
C ARG A 57 0.15 -20.68 9.61
N HIS A 58 -1.01 -20.25 10.09
CA HIS A 58 -1.27 -20.00 11.51
C HIS A 58 -1.67 -21.28 12.25
N ASN A 59 -1.55 -21.24 13.57
CA ASN A 59 -1.92 -22.35 14.45
C ASN A 59 -3.42 -22.65 14.40
N ASP A 60 -4.25 -21.65 14.08
CA ASP A 60 -5.69 -21.80 13.85
C ASP A 60 -6.03 -22.33 12.44
N GLY A 61 -5.03 -22.66 11.63
CA GLY A 61 -5.16 -23.15 10.27
C GLY A 61 -5.28 -22.07 9.20
N SER A 62 -5.43 -20.79 9.58
CA SER A 62 -5.53 -19.68 8.63
C SER A 62 -4.20 -19.43 7.90
N LEU A 63 -4.27 -18.74 6.75
CA LEU A 63 -3.12 -18.47 5.89
C LEU A 63 -2.73 -16.98 5.94
N GLY A 64 -1.43 -16.72 6.02
CA GLY A 64 -0.84 -15.41 5.83
C GLY A 64 -0.23 -15.28 4.45
N TYR A 65 -0.36 -14.10 3.85
CA TYR A 65 0.06 -13.82 2.48
C TYR A 65 1.19 -12.78 2.43
N ALA A 66 2.06 -12.88 1.43
CA ALA A 66 3.14 -11.93 1.18
C ALA A 66 3.13 -11.43 -0.27
N TRP A 67 3.74 -10.27 -0.43
CA TRP A 67 4.07 -9.69 -1.72
C TRP A 67 5.49 -10.10 -2.05
N ASP A 68 5.65 -10.77 -3.19
CA ASP A 68 6.94 -11.29 -3.62
C ASP A 68 7.91 -10.16 -4.01
N GLU A 69 9.21 -10.42 -3.88
CA GLU A 69 10.28 -9.49 -4.19
C GLU A 69 11.04 -9.97 -5.43
N GLY A 70 11.22 -9.09 -6.42
CA GLY A 70 11.96 -9.38 -7.67
C GLY A 70 11.18 -9.04 -8.93
N THR A 71 11.87 -8.66 -10.01
CA THR A 71 11.29 -7.96 -11.19
C THR A 71 10.01 -8.58 -11.75
N ARG A 72 9.93 -9.90 -11.85
CA ARG A 72 8.73 -10.59 -12.36
C ARG A 72 7.54 -10.49 -11.40
N ALA A 73 7.80 -10.64 -10.11
CA ALA A 73 6.81 -10.40 -9.07
C ALA A 73 6.35 -8.94 -9.06
N GLU A 74 7.24 -8.01 -9.38
CA GLU A 74 6.91 -6.59 -9.45
C GLU A 74 5.91 -6.27 -10.56
N ALA A 75 6.17 -6.80 -11.77
CA ALA A 75 5.27 -6.65 -12.91
C ALA A 75 3.90 -7.30 -12.64
N PHE A 76 3.89 -8.48 -12.01
CA PHE A 76 2.64 -9.13 -11.62
C PHE A 76 1.85 -8.31 -10.60
N ALA A 77 2.51 -7.81 -9.55
CA ALA A 77 1.85 -7.01 -8.52
C ALA A 77 1.30 -5.69 -9.09
N GLU A 78 1.99 -5.08 -10.05
CA GLU A 78 1.51 -3.93 -10.78
C GLU A 78 0.22 -4.24 -11.56
N GLU A 79 0.26 -5.26 -12.41
CA GLU A 79 -0.91 -5.67 -13.20
C GLU A 79 -2.08 -6.04 -12.28
N TYR A 80 -1.82 -6.78 -11.21
CA TYR A 80 -2.82 -7.20 -10.23
C TYR A 80 -3.51 -6.01 -9.55
N VAL A 81 -2.74 -5.00 -9.13
CA VAL A 81 -3.29 -3.78 -8.49
C VAL A 81 -4.10 -2.98 -9.51
N PHE A 82 -3.60 -2.78 -10.73
CA PHE A 82 -4.31 -2.02 -11.75
C PHE A 82 -5.59 -2.70 -12.21
N GLN A 83 -5.58 -4.02 -12.41
CA GLN A 83 -6.80 -4.77 -12.75
C GLN A 83 -7.86 -4.63 -11.65
N ALA A 84 -7.47 -4.70 -10.38
CA ALA A 84 -8.41 -4.52 -9.27
C ALA A 84 -8.98 -3.09 -9.19
N ILE A 85 -8.16 -2.07 -9.51
CA ILE A 85 -8.60 -0.69 -9.64
C ILE A 85 -9.54 -0.51 -10.84
N ASP A 86 -9.25 -1.12 -11.97
CA ASP A 86 -10.07 -1.02 -13.17
C ASP A 86 -11.45 -1.66 -12.93
N GLN A 87 -11.49 -2.83 -12.28
CA GLN A 87 -12.74 -3.48 -11.90
C GLN A 87 -13.61 -2.61 -10.97
N ILE A 88 -13.00 -1.98 -9.96
CA ILE A 88 -13.76 -1.15 -9.01
C ILE A 88 -14.20 0.17 -9.66
N THR A 89 -13.38 0.77 -10.53
CA THR A 89 -13.71 2.04 -11.21
C THR A 89 -14.72 1.86 -12.35
N GLN A 90 -14.84 0.65 -12.91
CA GLN A 90 -15.94 0.29 -13.82
C GLN A 90 -17.27 0.11 -13.07
N THR A 91 -17.21 -0.43 -11.85
CA THR A 91 -18.40 -0.68 -11.03
C THR A 91 -18.88 0.60 -10.35
N TYR A 92 -17.96 1.45 -9.92
CA TYR A 92 -18.23 2.70 -9.21
C TYR A 92 -17.52 3.86 -9.92
N ASN A 93 -18.24 4.97 -10.16
CA ASN A 93 -17.68 6.14 -10.83
C ASN A 93 -16.67 6.87 -9.93
N ILE A 94 -15.43 6.40 -9.90
CA ILE A 94 -14.34 6.89 -9.05
C ILE A 94 -13.37 7.68 -9.92
N HIS A 95 -13.12 8.92 -9.54
CA HIS A 95 -12.12 9.75 -10.20
C HIS A 95 -10.70 9.31 -9.79
N SER A 96 -9.77 9.18 -10.74
CA SER A 96 -8.38 8.75 -10.51
C SER A 96 -7.65 9.60 -9.46
N GLN A 97 -7.89 10.92 -9.45
CA GLN A 97 -7.39 11.84 -8.41
C GLN A 97 -8.01 11.65 -7.01
N ARG A 98 -8.76 10.58 -6.78
CA ARG A 98 -9.32 10.19 -5.47
C ARG A 98 -8.94 8.77 -5.07
N ILE A 99 -7.98 8.17 -5.79
CA ILE A 99 -7.44 6.84 -5.50
C ILE A 99 -6.14 7.02 -4.71
N PHE A 100 -6.07 6.42 -3.54
CA PHE A 100 -4.89 6.37 -2.68
C PHE A 100 -4.39 4.94 -2.56
N LEU A 101 -3.07 4.75 -2.70
CA LEU A 101 -2.44 3.48 -2.35
C LEU A 101 -1.95 3.56 -0.92
N ALA A 102 -2.45 2.70 -0.06
CA ALA A 102 -2.00 2.55 1.31
C ALA A 102 -1.32 1.19 1.48
N GLY A 103 -0.38 1.10 2.40
CA GLY A 103 0.20 -0.20 2.72
C GLY A 103 1.08 -0.20 3.94
N PHE A 104 1.27 -1.39 4.49
CA PHE A 104 2.11 -1.64 5.65
C PHE A 104 3.23 -2.63 5.32
N CYS A 105 4.46 -2.37 5.77
CA CYS A 105 5.66 -3.17 5.45
C CYS A 105 5.84 -3.37 3.93
N GLU A 106 5.82 -4.61 3.44
CA GLU A 106 5.84 -4.96 2.01
C GLU A 106 4.77 -4.18 1.23
N GLY A 107 3.58 -4.01 1.79
CA GLY A 107 2.53 -3.23 1.15
C GLY A 107 2.88 -1.75 0.99
N GLY A 108 3.61 -1.19 1.96
CA GLY A 108 4.15 0.16 1.87
C GLY A 108 5.23 0.27 0.79
N ALA A 109 6.05 -0.77 0.61
CA ALA A 109 7.01 -0.85 -0.49
C ALA A 109 6.31 -0.88 -1.86
N GLN A 110 5.22 -1.65 -1.99
CA GLN A 110 4.38 -1.66 -3.20
C GLN A 110 3.76 -0.28 -3.47
N ALA A 111 3.26 0.40 -2.43
CA ALA A 111 2.72 1.75 -2.55
C ALA A 111 3.77 2.75 -3.06
N TYR A 112 5.00 2.70 -2.54
CA TYR A 112 6.10 3.50 -3.10
C TYR A 112 6.38 3.16 -4.55
N ARG A 113 6.51 1.88 -4.89
CA ARG A 113 6.89 1.47 -6.25
C ARG A 113 5.86 1.94 -7.28
N LEU A 114 4.58 1.64 -7.05
CA LEU A 114 3.51 2.00 -7.97
C LEU A 114 3.25 3.51 -7.98
N GLY A 115 3.29 4.16 -6.81
CA GLY A 115 3.14 5.60 -6.70
C GLY A 115 4.21 6.36 -7.49
N LEU A 116 5.48 5.96 -7.36
CA LEU A 116 6.60 6.61 -8.05
C LEU A 116 6.65 6.25 -9.55
N ALA A 117 6.24 5.04 -9.93
CA ALA A 117 6.12 4.65 -11.34
C ALA A 117 5.02 5.42 -12.07
N TYR A 118 3.89 5.65 -11.37
CA TYR A 118 2.66 6.19 -11.93
C TYR A 118 2.11 7.38 -11.10
N PRO A 119 2.90 8.46 -10.94
CA PRO A 119 2.57 9.54 -10.01
C PRO A 119 1.31 10.34 -10.39
N THR A 120 0.80 10.18 -11.61
CA THR A 120 -0.43 10.83 -12.09
C THR A 120 -1.66 9.93 -11.99
N LYS A 121 -1.50 8.64 -11.68
CA LYS A 121 -2.61 7.69 -11.55
C LYS A 121 -3.26 7.70 -10.16
N PHE A 122 -2.54 8.22 -9.16
CA PHE A 122 -2.97 8.21 -7.76
C PHE A 122 -3.02 9.64 -7.21
N ALA A 123 -3.98 9.87 -6.30
CA ALA A 123 -4.09 11.09 -5.51
C ALA A 123 -2.93 11.24 -4.51
N GLY A 124 -2.39 10.11 -4.09
CA GLY A 124 -1.28 10.01 -3.13
C GLY A 124 -1.06 8.59 -2.66
N ILE A 125 -0.03 8.41 -1.84
CA ILE A 125 0.31 7.13 -1.22
C ILE A 125 0.48 7.27 0.29
N ILE A 126 0.19 6.19 1.01
CA ILE A 126 0.31 6.08 2.46
C ILE A 126 1.18 4.85 2.75
N ALA A 127 2.40 5.04 3.22
CA ALA A 127 3.34 3.96 3.53
C ALA A 127 3.63 3.90 5.03
N MET A 128 3.17 2.84 5.68
CA MET A 128 3.35 2.61 7.11
C MET A 128 4.40 1.52 7.33
N ASN A 129 5.50 1.86 8.02
CA ASN A 129 6.65 0.98 8.20
C ASN A 129 7.14 0.36 6.87
N GLY A 130 6.96 1.05 5.75
CA GLY A 130 7.36 0.56 4.43
C GLY A 130 8.75 1.03 4.06
N GLN A 131 9.52 0.16 3.39
CA GLN A 131 10.81 0.52 2.81
C GLN A 131 10.63 0.94 1.35
N MET A 132 11.26 2.04 0.95
CA MET A 132 11.33 2.41 -0.46
C MET A 132 12.26 1.42 -1.20
N PRO A 133 11.82 0.82 -2.32
CA PRO A 133 12.64 -0.11 -3.08
C PRO A 133 13.93 0.54 -3.59
N ALA A 134 15.05 -0.19 -3.56
CA ALA A 134 16.34 0.33 -4.04
C ALA A 134 16.31 0.63 -5.55
N ASN A 135 15.53 -0.15 -6.30
CA ASN A 135 15.26 0.01 -7.73
C ASN A 135 14.00 0.86 -7.99
N ALA A 136 13.63 1.76 -7.07
CA ALA A 136 12.45 2.60 -7.23
C ALA A 136 12.45 3.28 -8.61
N PRO A 137 11.33 3.26 -9.33
CA PRO A 137 11.24 3.81 -10.67
C PRO A 137 11.23 5.34 -10.62
N LEU A 138 12.42 5.93 -10.54
CA LEU A 138 12.63 7.38 -10.47
C LEU A 138 12.65 8.06 -11.86
N LEU A 139 12.35 7.33 -12.93
CA LEU A 139 12.36 7.87 -14.30
C LEU A 139 11.40 9.06 -14.48
N ARG A 140 10.32 9.12 -13.69
CA ARG A 140 9.33 10.21 -13.69
C ARG A 140 9.47 11.13 -12.48
N TRP A 141 10.71 11.42 -12.09
CA TRP A 141 10.99 12.18 -10.88
C TRP A 141 10.30 13.56 -10.78
N PRO A 142 10.23 14.38 -11.85
CA PRO A 142 9.54 15.66 -11.79
C PRO A 142 8.05 15.54 -11.40
N GLU A 143 7.36 14.53 -11.91
CA GLU A 143 5.97 14.23 -11.58
C GLU A 143 5.86 13.57 -10.21
N ALA A 144 6.77 12.67 -9.87
CA ALA A 144 6.81 11.99 -8.58
C ALA A 144 6.97 12.96 -7.40
N ARG A 145 7.68 14.08 -7.57
CA ARG A 145 7.77 15.15 -6.56
C ARG A 145 6.43 15.82 -6.24
N ARG A 146 5.44 15.72 -7.13
CA ARG A 146 4.07 16.25 -6.91
C ARG A 146 3.16 15.24 -6.23
N LEU A 147 3.57 13.97 -6.16
CA LEU A 147 2.80 12.92 -5.50
C LEU A 147 2.72 13.21 -4.01
N ARG A 148 1.51 13.20 -3.46
CA ARG A 148 1.31 13.33 -2.02
C ARG A 148 1.70 12.03 -1.36
N VAL A 149 2.71 12.06 -0.49
CA VAL A 149 3.14 10.90 0.29
C VAL A 149 2.81 11.15 1.76
N LEU A 150 2.21 10.17 2.43
CA LEU A 150 2.14 10.09 3.88
C LEU A 150 3.01 8.90 4.32
N MET A 151 3.99 9.16 5.18
CA MET A 151 4.87 8.12 5.70
C MET A 151 4.72 8.04 7.21
N GLY A 152 4.52 6.84 7.74
CA GLY A 152 4.58 6.58 9.18
C GLY A 152 5.65 5.53 9.44
N HIS A 153 6.56 5.76 10.39
CA HIS A 153 7.60 4.80 10.73
C HIS A 153 7.81 4.73 12.25
N GLY A 154 7.83 3.52 12.79
CA GLY A 154 8.14 3.29 14.20
C GLY A 154 9.62 3.52 14.50
N ILE A 155 9.92 4.36 15.50
CA ILE A 155 11.31 4.63 15.92
C ILE A 155 12.04 3.39 16.45
N ALA A 156 11.29 2.42 16.99
CA ALA A 156 11.79 1.15 17.52
C ALA A 156 11.52 -0.03 16.58
N ASN A 157 11.30 0.22 15.28
CA ASN A 157 11.11 -0.83 14.29
C ASN A 157 12.41 -1.64 14.13
N SER A 158 12.36 -2.92 14.49
CA SER A 158 13.52 -3.82 14.46
C SER A 158 13.76 -4.51 13.11
N VAL A 159 12.84 -4.37 12.16
CA VAL A 159 12.92 -5.01 10.83
C VAL A 159 13.35 -4.01 9.77
N ILE A 160 12.73 -2.83 9.73
CA ILE A 160 13.14 -1.76 8.82
C ILE A 160 13.78 -0.63 9.64
N PRO A 161 15.10 -0.42 9.52
CA PRO A 161 15.81 0.59 10.28
C PRO A 161 15.25 1.99 10.05
N LEU A 162 15.25 2.82 11.09
CA LEU A 162 14.83 4.23 11.01
C LEU A 162 15.65 5.03 9.97
N THR A 163 16.89 4.63 9.73
CA THR A 163 17.75 5.24 8.70
C THR A 163 17.14 5.13 7.31
N SER A 164 16.52 4.00 6.97
CA SER A 164 15.84 3.81 5.68
C SER A 164 14.69 4.81 5.50
N ALA A 165 13.85 4.97 6.52
CA ALA A 165 12.75 5.93 6.49
C ALA A 165 13.25 7.39 6.38
N ARG A 166 14.34 7.74 7.09
CA ARG A 166 14.99 9.06 6.99
C ARG A 166 15.54 9.32 5.59
N SER A 167 16.15 8.32 4.96
CA SER A 167 16.65 8.42 3.58
C SER A 167 15.51 8.63 2.58
N THR A 168 14.42 7.87 2.69
CA THR A 168 13.21 8.06 1.87
C THR A 168 12.62 9.45 2.06
N HIS A 169 12.50 9.92 3.30
CA HIS A 169 12.02 11.27 3.59
C HIS A 169 12.89 12.34 2.93
N ARG A 170 14.22 12.21 3.05
CA ARG A 170 15.15 13.14 2.41
C ARG A 170 14.96 13.13 0.89
N LEU A 171 14.79 11.97 0.27
CA LEU A 171 14.58 11.88 -1.17
C LEU A 171 13.29 12.59 -1.60
N LEU A 172 12.17 12.38 -0.89
CA LEU A 172 10.87 12.90 -1.32
C LEU A 172 10.66 14.40 -1.05
N TYR A 173 11.27 14.94 0.01
CA TYR A 173 10.99 16.31 0.48
C TYR A 173 12.18 17.28 0.40
N THR A 174 13.31 16.85 -0.17
CA THR A 174 14.44 17.74 -0.49
C THR A 174 14.45 17.98 -1.99
#